data_AF-S7N9R4-F1
#
_entry.id   AF-S7N9R4-F1
#
_cell.length_a   1.000
_cell.length_b   1.000
_cell.length_c   1.000
_cell.angle_alpha   90.00
_cell.angle_beta   90.00
_cell.angle_gamma   90.00
#
_symmetry.space_group_name_H-M   'P 1'
#
loop_
_entity.id
_entity.type
_entity.pdbx_description
1 polymer ?
#
loop_
_entity_poly.entity_id
_entity_poly.type
_entity_poly.pdbx_seq_one_letter_code
_entity_poly.pdbx_strand_id
1 'polypeptide(L)'
;MLGHDLKLALSLTNLTSRAQRVRVNVSCATILYTRRPVAEILRESQAVRLGPEEEKKIPITISYSQYKEDLTEDKKILLAAMCLVTKGEKLLVEKDITLEDFITIKVLGPAMVGVAVVVEVMVVNPLLEKVEDGMLMVEGSGLLQGQLSIDVPSLEPQERALVQFNITPSKSGLRQLQVDFVSPQFSDIKGFVIIHVATAK
;
A
#
# COMPACT_ATOMS: atom_id res chain seq x y z
N MET A 1 -6.25 -1.98 3.06
CA MET A 1 -5.25 -2.95 2.57
C MET A 1 -5.64 -3.38 1.17
N LEU A 2 -4.71 -3.88 0.36
CA LEU A 2 -5.05 -4.50 -0.93
C LEU A 2 -6.02 -5.68 -0.72
N GLY A 3 -6.90 -5.95 -1.69
CA GLY A 3 -7.90 -7.03 -1.57
C GLY A 3 -9.16 -6.70 -0.76
N HIS A 4 -9.24 -5.52 -0.13
CA HIS A 4 -10.34 -5.13 0.75
C HIS A 4 -10.98 -3.81 0.34
N ASP A 5 -12.27 -3.65 0.60
CA ASP A 5 -12.97 -2.38 0.39
C ASP A 5 -12.36 -1.26 1.25
N LEU A 6 -12.16 -0.09 0.65
CA LEU A 6 -11.71 1.11 1.34
C LEU A 6 -12.91 1.86 1.89
N LYS A 7 -12.95 2.03 3.21
CA LYS A 7 -14.03 2.74 3.91
C LYS A 7 -13.48 4.05 4.48
N LEU A 8 -13.96 5.16 3.94
CA LEU A 8 -13.58 6.52 4.34
C LEU A 8 -14.82 7.28 4.82
N ALA A 9 -14.59 8.42 5.47
CA ALA A 9 -15.65 9.35 5.81
C ALA A 9 -15.21 10.79 5.54
N LEU A 10 -16.05 11.55 4.83
CA LEU A 10 -15.91 13.00 4.70
C LEU A 10 -16.68 13.66 5.84
N SER A 11 -15.96 14.28 6.77
CA SER A 11 -16.57 15.12 7.82
C SER A 11 -16.82 16.53 7.28
N LEU A 12 -18.06 16.98 7.33
CA LEU A 12 -18.46 18.34 6.99
C LEU A 12 -19.11 19.02 8.19
N THR A 13 -18.56 20.16 8.59
CA THR A 13 -19.07 20.95 9.71
C THR A 13 -19.58 22.29 9.20
N ASN A 14 -20.80 22.66 9.56
CA ASN A 14 -21.34 23.98 9.29
C ASN A 14 -20.97 24.94 10.41
N LEU A 15 -19.99 25.82 10.18
CA LEU A 15 -19.53 26.80 11.17
C LEU A 15 -20.40 28.06 11.25
N THR A 16 -21.55 28.08 10.58
CA THR A 16 -22.46 29.24 10.56
C THR A 16 -23.68 29.01 11.45
N SER A 17 -24.28 30.12 11.90
CA SER A 17 -25.52 30.11 12.70
C SER A 17 -26.78 29.83 11.88
N ARG A 18 -26.66 29.55 10.57
CA ARG A 18 -27.78 29.28 9.65
C ARG A 18 -27.63 27.91 9.03
N ALA A 19 -28.75 27.26 8.74
CA ALA A 19 -28.72 25.99 8.02
C ALA A 19 -28.18 26.16 6.60
N GLN A 20 -27.32 25.25 6.17
CA GLN A 20 -26.69 25.23 4.85
C GLN A 20 -27.16 24.02 4.03
N ARG A 21 -27.26 24.22 2.72
CA ARG A 21 -27.43 23.14 1.74
C ARG A 21 -26.16 23.03 0.91
N VAL A 22 -25.53 21.88 0.96
CA VAL A 22 -24.25 21.58 0.31
C VAL A 22 -24.46 20.46 -0.69
N ARG A 23 -24.02 20.63 -1.94
CA ARG A 23 -23.90 19.53 -2.89
C ARG A 23 -22.47 19.00 -2.82
N VAL A 24 -22.32 17.72 -2.51
CA VAL A 24 -21.03 17.05 -2.41
C VAL A 24 -20.87 16.17 -3.65
N ASN A 25 -19.83 16.41 -4.44
CA ASN A 25 -19.43 15.55 -5.55
C ASN A 25 -18.12 14.87 -5.16
N VAL A 26 -18.12 13.54 -5.09
CA VAL A 26 -16.94 12.73 -4.80
C VAL A 26 -16.48 12.07 -6.10
N SER A 27 -15.18 12.10 -6.34
CA SER A 27 -14.52 11.34 -7.40
C SER A 27 -13.31 10.63 -6.83
N CYS A 28 -13.09 9.38 -7.21
CA CYS A 28 -11.85 8.67 -6.91
C CYS A 28 -11.22 8.16 -8.20
N ALA A 29 -9.90 8.20 -8.26
CA ALA A 29 -9.13 7.67 -9.38
C ALA A 29 -7.91 6.90 -8.88
N THR A 30 -7.55 5.80 -9.54
CA THR A 30 -6.19 5.26 -9.40
C THR A 30 -5.22 6.25 -10.04
N ILE A 31 -4.06 6.43 -9.41
CA ILE A 31 -3.05 7.41 -9.83
C ILE A 31 -1.66 6.81 -9.78
N LEU A 32 -0.78 7.35 -10.62
CA LEU A 32 0.67 7.14 -10.46
C LEU A 32 1.22 7.94 -9.27
N TYR A 33 2.45 7.68 -8.85
CA TYR A 33 3.12 8.47 -7.82
C TYR A 33 3.23 9.96 -8.15
N THR A 34 3.20 10.30 -9.44
CA THR A 34 3.18 11.67 -9.98
C THR A 34 1.81 12.35 -9.91
N ARG A 35 0.79 11.67 -9.34
CA ARG A 35 -0.64 12.06 -9.33
C ARG A 35 -1.29 12.12 -10.71
N ARG A 36 -0.66 11.55 -11.75
CA ARG A 36 -1.31 11.38 -13.04
C ARG A 36 -2.46 10.36 -12.89
N PRO A 37 -3.70 10.69 -13.27
CA PRO A 37 -4.82 9.74 -13.26
C PRO A 37 -4.59 8.58 -14.22
N VAL A 38 -4.93 7.39 -13.77
CA VAL A 38 -4.93 6.15 -14.56
C VAL A 38 -6.37 5.82 -14.96
N ALA A 39 -7.27 5.61 -13.99
CA ALA A 39 -8.69 5.38 -14.24
C ALA A 39 -9.58 6.02 -13.15
N GLU A 40 -10.77 6.49 -13.52
CA GLU A 40 -11.82 6.90 -12.57
C GLU A 40 -12.53 5.64 -12.04
N ILE A 41 -12.47 5.42 -10.73
CA ILE A 41 -12.98 4.20 -10.07
C ILE A 41 -14.25 4.46 -9.25
N LEU A 42 -14.54 5.72 -8.94
CA LEU A 42 -15.75 6.12 -8.24
C LEU A 42 -16.17 7.53 -8.67
N ARG A 43 -17.47 7.73 -8.86
CA ARG A 43 -18.05 9.06 -9.01
C ARG A 43 -19.45 9.10 -8.43
N GLU A 44 -19.62 9.94 -7.41
CA GLU A 44 -20.87 10.05 -6.66
C GLU A 44 -21.24 11.52 -6.43
N SER A 45 -22.54 11.77 -6.29
CA SER A 45 -23.05 13.11 -5.96
C SER A 45 -24.23 13.00 -5.01
N GLN A 46 -24.23 13.83 -3.97
CA GLN A 46 -25.34 13.89 -3.02
C GLN A 46 -25.55 15.29 -2.47
N ALA A 47 -26.80 15.59 -2.10
CA ALA A 47 -27.17 16.83 -1.43
C ALA A 47 -27.25 16.59 0.08
N VAL A 48 -26.57 17.43 0.85
CA VAL A 48 -26.48 17.35 2.30
C VAL A 48 -27.01 18.64 2.89
N ARG A 49 -27.91 18.51 3.87
CA ARG A 49 -28.38 19.64 4.68
C ARG A 49 -27.66 19.60 6.02
N LEU A 50 -27.04 20.70 6.39
CA LEU A 50 -26.39 20.90 7.69
C LEU A 50 -27.17 21.96 8.47
N GLY A 51 -27.57 21.66 9.70
CA GLY A 51 -28.08 22.63 10.67
C GLY A 51 -26.97 23.57 11.14
N PRO A 52 -27.32 24.66 11.85
CA PRO A 52 -26.33 25.54 12.49
C PRO A 52 -25.37 24.72 13.37
N GLU A 53 -24.07 24.94 13.22
CA GLU A 53 -23.02 24.26 14.04
C GLU A 53 -23.01 22.72 13.93
N GLU A 54 -23.77 22.13 13.00
CA GLU A 54 -23.88 20.68 12.82
C GLU A 54 -22.67 20.13 12.06
N GLU A 55 -22.14 18.99 12.55
CA GLU A 55 -21.21 18.13 11.81
C GLU A 55 -21.97 16.91 11.27
N LYS A 56 -21.73 16.56 10.00
CA LYS A 56 -22.13 15.27 9.41
C LYS A 56 -20.93 14.55 8.82
N LYS A 57 -20.94 13.23 9.00
CA LYS A 57 -20.00 12.32 8.36
C LYS A 57 -20.69 11.63 7.20
N ILE A 58 -20.10 11.76 6.03
CA ILE A 58 -20.56 11.13 4.79
C ILE A 58 -19.68 9.91 4.55
N PRO A 59 -20.21 8.68 4.63
CA PRO A 59 -19.44 7.49 4.33
C PRO A 59 -19.11 7.45 2.83
N ILE A 60 -17.89 7.05 2.51
CA ILE A 60 -17.41 6.82 1.14
C ILE A 60 -16.81 5.42 1.12
N THR A 61 -17.32 4.55 0.25
CA THR A 61 -16.84 3.18 0.11
C THR A 61 -16.33 2.98 -1.32
N ILE A 62 -15.09 2.50 -1.45
CA ILE A 62 -14.49 2.11 -2.72
C ILE A 62 -14.27 0.59 -2.65
N SER A 63 -15.04 -0.20 -3.40
CA SER A 63 -14.92 -1.66 -3.34
C SER A 63 -13.64 -2.15 -4.00
N TYR A 64 -13.11 -3.29 -3.56
CA TYR A 64 -11.92 -3.89 -4.20
C TYR A 64 -12.10 -4.08 -5.70
N SER A 65 -13.30 -4.52 -6.11
CA SER A 65 -13.66 -4.68 -7.53
C SER A 65 -13.59 -3.40 -8.35
N GLN A 66 -13.78 -2.22 -7.74
CA GLN A 66 -13.73 -0.93 -8.45
C GLN A 66 -12.31 -0.51 -8.81
N TYR A 67 -11.31 -0.92 -8.04
CA TYR A 67 -9.94 -0.45 -8.24
C TYR A 67 -8.94 -1.54 -8.61
N LYS A 68 -9.27 -2.83 -8.44
CA LYS A 68 -8.31 -3.93 -8.64
C LYS A 68 -7.66 -3.97 -10.03
N GLU A 69 -8.40 -3.60 -11.08
CA GLU A 69 -7.94 -3.73 -12.47
C GLU A 69 -7.01 -2.59 -12.88
N ASP A 70 -7.25 -1.38 -12.35
CA ASP A 70 -6.52 -0.16 -12.70
C ASP A 70 -5.51 0.28 -11.64
N LEU A 71 -5.34 -0.49 -10.56
CA LEU A 71 -4.37 -0.21 -9.52
C LEU A 71 -2.97 -0.54 -10.03
N THR A 72 -2.11 0.47 -10.08
CA THR A 72 -0.72 0.31 -10.51
C THR A 72 0.19 -0.16 -9.37
N GLU A 73 1.44 -0.47 -9.71
CA GLU A 73 2.52 -0.78 -8.74
C GLU A 73 2.71 0.29 -7.66
N ASP A 74 2.35 1.55 -7.96
CA ASP A 74 2.39 2.66 -7.00
C ASP A 74 1.38 2.48 -5.85
N LYS A 75 0.33 1.65 -6.04
CA LYS A 75 -0.72 1.36 -5.05
C LYS A 75 -1.43 2.63 -4.54
N LYS A 76 -1.59 3.63 -5.41
CA LYS A 76 -2.16 4.93 -5.04
C LYS A 76 -3.54 5.18 -5.64
N ILE A 77 -4.39 5.78 -4.81
CA ILE A 77 -5.72 6.27 -5.16
C ILE A 77 -5.83 7.72 -4.69
N LEU A 78 -6.33 8.59 -5.56
CA LEU A 78 -6.70 9.95 -5.22
C LEU A 78 -8.20 10.02 -5.02
N LEU A 79 -8.64 10.43 -3.83
CA LEU A 79 -10.01 10.81 -3.54
C LEU A 79 -10.11 12.34 -3.55
N ALA A 80 -11.08 12.88 -4.29
CA ALA A 80 -11.40 14.29 -4.31
C ALA A 80 -12.89 14.49 -4.02
N ALA A 81 -13.21 15.40 -3.10
CA ALA A 81 -14.57 15.78 -2.75
C ALA A 81 -14.75 17.29 -2.94
N MET A 82 -15.59 17.66 -3.92
CA MET A 82 -15.99 19.04 -4.18
C MET A 82 -17.32 19.32 -3.49
N CYS A 83 -17.30 20.20 -2.48
CA CYS A 83 -18.46 20.63 -1.72
C CYS A 83 -18.91 22.02 -2.18
N LEU A 84 -20.13 22.11 -2.67
CA LEU A 84 -20.72 23.31 -3.26
C LEU A 84 -21.82 23.83 -2.34
N VAL A 85 -21.56 24.92 -1.62
CA VAL A 85 -22.58 25.56 -0.76
C VAL A 85 -23.52 26.38 -1.62
N THR A 86 -24.83 26.25 -1.42
CA THR A 86 -25.84 26.98 -2.18
C THR A 86 -25.66 28.50 -1.99
N LYS A 87 -25.33 29.23 -3.07
CA LYS A 87 -25.01 30.67 -3.03
C LYS A 87 -23.82 31.03 -2.13
N GLY A 88 -22.95 30.06 -1.84
CA GLY A 88 -21.78 30.23 -1.00
C GLY A 88 -20.51 29.75 -1.69
N GLU A 89 -19.53 29.38 -0.88
CA GLU A 89 -18.20 28.96 -1.32
C GLU A 89 -18.19 27.54 -1.90
N LYS A 90 -17.10 27.23 -2.59
CA LYS A 90 -16.75 25.89 -3.05
C LYS A 90 -15.53 25.43 -2.26
N LEU A 91 -15.61 24.23 -1.71
CA LEU A 91 -14.52 23.63 -0.95
C LEU A 91 -14.07 22.36 -1.68
N LEU A 92 -12.77 22.21 -1.88
CA LEU A 92 -12.17 20.98 -2.40
C LEU A 92 -11.40 20.32 -1.25
N VAL A 93 -11.68 19.04 -1.04
CA VAL A 93 -10.92 18.18 -0.12
C VAL A 93 -10.32 17.06 -0.93
N GLU A 94 -9.00 16.88 -0.82
CA GLU A 94 -8.28 15.80 -1.49
C GLU A 94 -7.58 14.91 -0.48
N LYS A 95 -7.52 13.61 -0.80
CA LYS A 95 -6.79 12.62 -0.02
C LYS A 95 -6.10 11.63 -0.95
N ASP A 96 -4.76 11.61 -0.87
CA ASP A 96 -3.98 10.51 -1.41
C ASP A 96 -4.05 9.32 -0.45
N ILE A 97 -4.37 8.16 -0.99
CA ILE A 97 -4.44 6.88 -0.29
C ILE A 97 -3.36 6.00 -0.91
N THR A 98 -2.43 5.53 -0.09
CA THR A 98 -1.45 4.50 -0.48
C THR A 98 -1.82 3.21 0.25
N LEU A 99 -1.96 2.11 -0.49
CA LEU A 99 -2.22 0.81 0.13
C LEU A 99 -0.92 0.23 0.71
N GLU A 100 -1.03 -0.40 1.88
CA GLU A 100 0.09 -1.02 2.57
C GLU A 100 0.69 -2.20 1.80
N ASP A 101 2.01 -2.36 1.92
CA ASP A 101 2.72 -3.54 1.46
C ASP A 101 2.45 -4.75 2.38
N PHE A 102 2.63 -5.94 1.82
CA PHE A 102 2.35 -7.21 2.49
C PHE A 102 3.58 -8.13 2.52
N ILE A 103 4.77 -7.54 2.39
CA ILE A 103 6.07 -8.19 2.56
C ILE A 103 6.82 -7.54 3.73
N THR A 104 7.45 -8.34 4.58
CA THR A 104 8.27 -7.85 5.69
C THR A 104 9.59 -8.61 5.75
N ILE A 105 10.71 -7.90 5.87
CA ILE A 105 12.05 -8.48 5.90
C ILE A 105 12.67 -8.25 7.27
N LYS A 106 13.23 -9.29 7.87
CA LYS A 106 13.95 -9.25 9.16
C LYS A 106 15.27 -9.97 9.06
N VAL A 107 16.30 -9.42 9.69
CA VAL A 107 17.61 -10.06 9.84
C VAL A 107 17.72 -10.59 11.26
N LEU A 108 17.86 -11.90 11.42
CA LEU A 108 17.82 -12.57 12.72
C LEU A 108 19.22 -12.66 13.35
N GLY A 109 19.78 -11.50 13.68
CA GLY A 109 21.06 -11.38 14.37
C GLY A 109 21.99 -10.33 13.77
N PRO A 110 23.16 -10.12 14.39
CA PRO A 110 24.18 -9.20 13.87
C PRO A 110 24.80 -9.75 12.59
N ALA A 111 24.99 -8.89 11.60
CA ALA A 111 25.66 -9.25 10.35
C ALA A 111 27.17 -8.92 10.42
N MET A 112 28.00 -9.84 9.96
CA MET A 112 29.46 -9.70 9.97
C MET A 112 30.05 -10.34 8.71
N VAL A 113 31.14 -9.76 8.19
CA VAL A 113 31.81 -10.30 7.00
C VAL A 113 32.27 -11.75 7.25
N GLY A 114 31.91 -12.65 6.33
CA GLY A 114 32.25 -14.06 6.37
C GLY A 114 31.39 -14.92 7.30
N VAL A 115 30.43 -14.34 8.02
CA VAL A 115 29.57 -15.06 8.97
C VAL A 115 28.15 -15.14 8.41
N ALA A 116 27.61 -16.36 8.32
CA ALA A 116 26.24 -16.57 7.89
C ALA A 116 25.25 -15.97 8.90
N VAL A 117 24.25 -15.26 8.40
CA VAL A 117 23.13 -14.73 9.19
C VAL A 117 21.81 -15.09 8.50
N VAL A 118 20.81 -15.45 9.31
CA VAL A 118 19.48 -15.82 8.83
C VAL A 118 18.69 -14.55 8.51
N VAL A 119 18.07 -14.53 7.35
CA VAL A 119 17.06 -13.55 6.95
C VAL A 119 15.71 -14.25 6.92
N GLU A 120 14.71 -13.56 7.43
CA GLU A 120 13.32 -13.97 7.44
C GLU A 120 12.50 -13.00 6.58
N VAL A 121 11.78 -13.54 5.60
CA VAL A 121 10.84 -12.80 4.78
C VAL A 121 9.44 -13.35 5.06
N MET A 122 8.55 -12.49 5.55
CA MET A 122 7.14 -12.80 5.72
C MET A 122 6.35 -12.21 4.55
N VAL A 123 5.62 -13.06 3.84
CA VAL A 123 4.69 -12.68 2.78
C VAL A 123 3.28 -13.00 3.27
N VAL A 124 2.37 -12.04 3.19
CA VAL A 124 0.95 -12.22 3.52
C VAL A 124 0.16 -12.17 2.22
N ASN A 125 -0.79 -13.08 2.00
CA ASN A 125 -1.74 -12.96 0.90
C ASN A 125 -2.83 -11.94 1.28
N PRO A 126 -2.82 -10.71 0.72
CA PRO A 126 -3.82 -9.70 1.06
C PRO A 126 -5.17 -9.95 0.40
N LEU A 127 -5.25 -10.85 -0.60
CA LEU A 127 -6.44 -11.07 -1.39
C LEU A 127 -7.45 -11.99 -0.69
N LEU A 128 -8.67 -11.97 -1.23
CA LEU A 128 -9.74 -12.91 -0.88
C LEU A 128 -9.74 -14.15 -1.79
N GLU A 129 -8.71 -14.30 -2.60
CA GLU A 129 -8.47 -15.45 -3.48
C GLU A 129 -7.09 -16.05 -3.23
N LYS A 130 -6.91 -17.28 -3.68
CA LYS A 130 -5.65 -18.02 -3.51
C LYS A 130 -4.56 -17.42 -4.39
N VAL A 131 -3.35 -17.30 -3.84
CA VAL A 131 -2.14 -16.88 -4.55
C VAL A 131 -1.28 -18.12 -4.78
N GLU A 132 -0.93 -18.39 -6.03
CA GLU A 132 -0.17 -19.58 -6.44
C GLU A 132 1.10 -19.17 -7.16
N ASP A 133 2.03 -20.11 -7.35
CA ASP A 133 3.27 -19.92 -8.10
C ASP A 133 4.07 -18.68 -7.67
N GLY A 134 4.12 -18.43 -6.36
CA GLY A 134 4.85 -17.32 -5.78
C GLY A 134 6.36 -17.57 -5.78
N MET A 135 7.15 -16.55 -6.11
CA MET A 135 8.61 -16.61 -6.11
C MET A 135 9.19 -15.38 -5.42
N LEU A 136 10.13 -15.60 -4.51
CA LEU A 136 10.95 -14.55 -3.91
C LEU A 136 12.28 -14.46 -4.63
N MET A 137 12.62 -13.27 -5.09
CA MET A 137 13.88 -12.92 -5.72
C MET A 137 14.65 -12.00 -4.79
N VAL A 138 15.81 -12.45 -4.32
CA VAL A 138 16.60 -11.77 -3.30
C VAL A 138 17.95 -11.36 -3.86
N GLU A 139 18.31 -10.10 -3.68
CA GLU A 139 19.60 -9.56 -4.12
C GLU A 139 20.20 -8.59 -3.09
N GLY A 140 21.52 -8.47 -3.10
CA GLY A 140 22.20 -7.54 -2.20
C GLY A 140 23.70 -7.52 -2.43
N SER A 141 24.22 -6.41 -2.97
CA SER A 141 25.65 -6.26 -3.23
C SER A 141 26.46 -6.34 -1.94
N GLY A 142 27.38 -7.31 -1.86
CA GLY A 142 28.16 -7.56 -0.65
C GLY A 142 27.46 -8.39 0.42
N LEU A 143 26.23 -8.86 0.16
CA LEU A 143 25.44 -9.75 1.04
C LEU A 143 25.24 -11.15 0.43
N LEU A 144 25.00 -11.18 -0.88
CA LEU A 144 24.79 -12.38 -1.70
C LEU A 144 25.67 -12.31 -2.96
N GLN A 145 25.99 -13.48 -3.52
CA GLN A 145 26.57 -13.58 -4.86
C GLN A 145 25.46 -13.83 -5.87
N GLY A 146 25.18 -12.86 -6.73
CA GLY A 146 24.06 -12.92 -7.67
C GLY A 146 22.70 -12.77 -7.00
N GLN A 147 21.68 -13.32 -7.65
CA GLN A 147 20.29 -13.34 -7.19
C GLN A 147 19.95 -14.72 -6.66
N LEU A 148 19.25 -14.77 -5.54
CA LEU A 148 18.69 -15.98 -4.95
C LEU A 148 17.19 -16.02 -5.24
N SER A 149 16.72 -17.09 -5.89
CA SER A 149 15.30 -17.34 -6.13
C SER A 149 14.80 -18.43 -5.18
N ILE A 150 13.67 -18.19 -4.51
CA ILE A 150 13.07 -19.12 -3.55
C ILE A 150 11.58 -19.24 -3.85
N ASP A 151 11.11 -20.47 -4.05
CA ASP A 151 9.68 -20.74 -4.22
C ASP A 151 8.93 -20.45 -2.91
N VAL A 152 7.79 -19.77 -3.04
CA VAL A 152 6.84 -19.52 -1.95
C VAL A 152 5.67 -20.48 -2.14
N PRO A 153 5.25 -21.23 -1.11
CA PRO A 153 4.09 -22.11 -1.22
C PRO A 153 2.84 -21.29 -1.58
N SER A 154 1.87 -21.94 -2.20
CA SER A 154 0.57 -21.31 -2.43
C SER A 154 -0.02 -20.83 -1.10
N LEU A 155 -0.64 -19.65 -1.13
CA LEU A 155 -1.22 -19.01 0.04
C LEU A 155 -2.73 -18.91 -0.13
N GLU A 156 -3.47 -19.51 0.80
CA GLU A 156 -4.91 -19.28 0.94
C GLU A 156 -5.20 -17.81 1.32
N PRO A 157 -6.46 -17.33 1.17
CA PRO A 157 -6.82 -15.98 1.55
C PRO A 157 -6.36 -15.62 2.97
N GLN A 158 -5.64 -14.50 3.12
CA GLN A 158 -5.09 -14.00 4.40
C GLN A 158 -4.03 -14.91 5.05
N GLU A 159 -3.60 -16.00 4.39
CA GLU A 159 -2.51 -16.83 4.86
C GLU A 159 -1.17 -16.10 4.75
N ARG A 160 -0.20 -16.54 5.55
CA ARG A 160 1.17 -16.01 5.55
C ARG A 160 2.19 -17.12 5.32
N ALA A 161 3.15 -16.87 4.45
CA ALA A 161 4.36 -17.66 4.32
C ALA A 161 5.50 -16.99 5.09
N LEU A 162 6.28 -17.82 5.79
CA LEU A 162 7.54 -17.42 6.39
C LEU A 162 8.67 -18.12 5.65
N VAL A 163 9.48 -17.35 4.93
CA VAL A 163 10.61 -17.87 4.16
C VAL A 163 11.90 -17.47 4.86
N GLN A 164 12.73 -18.48 5.16
CA GLN A 164 14.01 -18.26 5.82
C GLN A 164 15.15 -18.73 4.92
N PHE A 165 16.19 -17.90 4.82
CA PHE A 165 17.40 -18.21 4.07
C PHE A 165 18.61 -17.56 4.73
N ASN A 166 19.80 -18.07 4.42
CA ASN A 166 21.05 -17.51 4.92
C ASN A 166 21.67 -16.58 3.90
N ILE A 167 22.23 -15.47 4.39
CA ILE A 167 23.16 -14.62 3.64
C ILE A 167 24.53 -14.68 4.32
N THR A 168 25.60 -14.57 3.54
CA THR A 168 26.97 -14.50 4.07
C THR A 168 27.63 -13.23 3.53
N PRO A 169 27.64 -12.14 4.31
CA PRO A 169 28.18 -10.87 3.84
C PRO A 169 29.66 -10.96 3.46
N SER A 170 30.03 -10.35 2.34
CA SER A 170 31.41 -10.26 1.84
C SER A 170 32.03 -8.87 1.98
N LYS A 171 31.22 -7.85 2.27
CA LYS A 171 31.71 -6.46 2.45
C LYS A 171 31.08 -5.81 3.68
N SER A 172 31.89 -5.14 4.49
CA SER A 172 31.45 -4.39 5.68
C SER A 172 30.74 -3.07 5.33
N GLY A 173 30.12 -2.43 6.32
CA GLY A 173 29.40 -1.15 6.20
C GLY A 173 27.89 -1.31 6.02
N LEU A 174 27.22 -0.23 5.66
CA LEU A 174 25.79 -0.24 5.33
C LEU A 174 25.59 -0.95 3.98
N ARG A 175 24.75 -1.99 3.98
CA ARG A 175 24.40 -2.79 2.82
C ARG A 175 22.88 -2.88 2.71
N GLN A 176 22.37 -2.92 1.50
CA GLN A 176 20.93 -3.08 1.24
C GLN A 176 20.67 -4.50 0.76
N LEU A 177 19.72 -5.18 1.41
CA LEU A 177 19.11 -6.40 0.91
C LEU A 177 17.77 -6.02 0.30
N GLN A 178 17.56 -6.40 -0.95
CA GLN A 178 16.31 -6.20 -1.67
C GLN A 178 15.65 -7.56 -1.91
N VAL A 179 14.33 -7.56 -1.80
CA VAL A 179 13.49 -8.71 -2.04
C VAL A 179 12.37 -8.27 -2.98
N ASP A 180 12.08 -9.09 -3.97
CA ASP A 180 10.94 -8.94 -4.87
C ASP A 180 10.11 -10.22 -4.78
N PHE A 181 8.80 -10.07 -4.64
CA PHE A 181 7.84 -11.16 -4.66
C PHE A 181 6.98 -11.06 -5.91
N VAL A 182 7.00 -12.13 -6.70
CA VAL A 182 6.27 -12.22 -7.97
C VAL A 182 5.35 -13.43 -7.94
N SER A 183 4.13 -13.26 -8.45
CA SER A 183 3.16 -14.33 -8.71
C SER A 183 2.25 -13.93 -9.88
N PRO A 184 1.38 -14.80 -10.39
CA PRO A 184 0.39 -14.42 -11.41
C PRO A 184 -0.51 -13.25 -10.99
N GLN A 185 -0.79 -13.12 -9.68
CA GLN A 185 -1.61 -12.04 -9.10
C GLN A 185 -0.80 -10.79 -8.75
N PHE A 186 0.53 -10.93 -8.59
CA PHE A 186 1.41 -9.85 -8.15
C PHE A 186 2.62 -9.76 -9.06
N SER A 187 2.63 -8.78 -9.95
CA SER A 187 3.70 -8.65 -10.94
C SER A 187 5.04 -8.22 -10.34
N ASP A 188 5.04 -7.44 -9.26
CA ASP A 188 6.27 -6.88 -8.68
C ASP A 188 6.01 -6.30 -7.27
N ILE A 189 6.34 -7.04 -6.21
CA ILE A 189 6.17 -6.59 -4.82
C ILE A 189 7.54 -6.47 -4.17
N LYS A 190 8.02 -5.24 -4.10
CA LYS A 190 9.36 -4.94 -3.60
C LYS A 190 9.36 -4.67 -2.10
N GLY A 191 10.40 -5.17 -1.44
CA GLY A 191 10.79 -4.81 -0.08
C GLY A 191 12.30 -4.65 -0.01
N PHE A 192 12.77 -3.86 0.96
CA PHE A 192 14.20 -3.79 1.24
C PHE A 192 14.47 -3.59 2.72
N VAL A 193 15.69 -3.94 3.14
CA VAL A 193 16.21 -3.63 4.48
C VAL A 193 17.66 -3.19 4.39
N ILE A 194 18.02 -2.19 5.19
CA ILE A 194 19.41 -1.78 5.37
C ILE A 194 20.02 -2.58 6.52
N ILE A 195 21.14 -3.24 6.24
CA ILE A 195 21.89 -4.09 7.15
C ILE A 195 23.24 -3.43 7.43
N HIS A 196 23.56 -3.22 8.70
CA HIS A 196 24.90 -2.82 9.10
C HIS A 196 25.79 -4.05 9.27
N VAL A 197 26.78 -4.22 8.40
CA VAL A 197 27.69 -5.35 8.39
C VAL A 197 29.01 -4.98 9.08
N ALA A 198 29.33 -5.66 10.18
CA ALA A 198 30.60 -5.49 10.89
C ALA A 198 31.78 -6.08 10.08
N THR A 199 32.98 -5.55 10.30
CA THR A 199 34.23 -6.12 9.74
C THR A 199 34.47 -7.52 10.27
N ALA A 200 35.19 -8.34 9.49
CA ALA A 200 35.72 -9.60 9.99
C ALA A 200 36.63 -9.34 11.21
N LYS A 201 36.67 -10.28 12.15
CA LYS A 201 37.59 -10.28 13.28
C LYS A 201 38.93 -10.83 12.81
#